data_AF-A0A401QR44-F1
#
_entry.id   AF-A0A401QR44-F1
#
_cell.length_a   1.000
_cell.length_b   1.000
_cell.length_c   1.000
_cell.angle_alpha   90.00
_cell.angle_beta   90.00
_cell.angle_gamma   90.00
#
_symmetry.space_group_name_H-M   'P 1'
#
loop_
_entity.id
_entity.type
_entity.pdbx_description
1 polymer ?
#
loop_
_entity_poly.entity_id
_entity_poly.type
_entity_poly.pdbx_seq_one_letter_code
_entity_poly.pdbx_strand_id
1 'polypeptide(L)'
;MGSSRLGGGLQLAQPGVEALAQDGGGGGHVRVDLAGLAHALRDWALADPQRYFLVYGTPVPGYHVPDDTTEISSEIMTTLLDACAARTTDGPTTPFTTHLEGHRDWAEGHPASPAALRQALAFWTRLHGALSLELAGHFAGMDLDPALLFAAELDDLPTPDA
;
A
#
# COMPACT_ATOMS: atom_id res chain seq x y z
N MET A 1 32.57 -38.31 11.00
CA MET A 1 31.80 -37.85 12.17
C MET A 1 31.81 -36.33 12.11
N GLY A 2 30.75 -35.57 11.88
CA GLY A 2 29.32 -35.78 11.98
C GLY A 2 28.76 -34.43 12.42
N SER A 3 28.74 -33.45 11.51
CA SER A 3 28.13 -32.13 11.80
C SER A 3 26.67 -32.17 11.42
N SER A 4 25.83 -32.10 12.45
CA SER A 4 24.38 -32.03 12.39
C SER A 4 23.89 -30.89 11.51
N ARG A 5 23.00 -31.27 10.60
CA ARG A 5 22.01 -30.42 9.92
C ARG A 5 21.08 -29.81 10.96
N LEU A 6 20.91 -28.49 10.98
CA LEU A 6 19.68 -27.79 11.37
C LEU A 6 19.74 -26.36 10.81
N GLY A 7 19.55 -26.23 9.50
CA GLY A 7 19.27 -24.96 8.83
C GLY A 7 17.89 -25.08 8.21
N GLY A 8 16.84 -24.96 9.03
CA GLY A 8 15.47 -24.86 8.56
C GLY A 8 15.32 -23.51 7.88
N GLY A 9 15.51 -23.50 6.55
CA GLY A 9 15.18 -22.36 5.72
C GLY A 9 13.70 -22.04 5.92
N LEU A 10 13.43 -20.91 6.54
CA LEU A 10 12.11 -20.31 6.55
C LEU A 10 11.85 -19.84 5.13
N GLN A 11 11.36 -20.77 4.30
CA GLN A 11 10.76 -20.47 3.02
C GLN A 11 9.52 -19.62 3.31
N LEU A 12 9.70 -18.30 3.34
CA LEU A 12 8.60 -17.35 3.23
C LEU A 12 8.06 -17.48 1.80
N ALA A 13 7.24 -18.50 1.58
CA ALA A 13 6.33 -18.50 0.47
C ALA A 13 5.47 -17.23 0.62
N GLN A 14 5.58 -16.29 -0.32
CA GLN A 14 4.67 -15.17 -0.48
C GLN A 14 3.63 -15.52 -1.57
N PRO A 15 2.56 -16.26 -1.25
CA PRO A 15 1.52 -16.56 -2.24
C PRO A 15 0.62 -15.34 -2.58
N GLY A 16 0.80 -14.19 -1.93
CA GLY A 16 -0.07 -13.00 -2.12
C GLY A 16 0.43 -12.00 -3.16
N VAL A 17 1.75 -11.82 -3.31
CA VAL A 17 2.32 -10.79 -4.21
C VAL A 17 2.58 -11.34 -5.62
N GLU A 18 2.92 -12.63 -5.73
CA GLU A 18 3.14 -13.30 -7.01
C GLU A 18 1.83 -13.58 -7.77
N ALA A 19 0.70 -13.69 -7.06
CA ALA A 19 -0.62 -13.93 -7.66
C ALA A 19 -1.15 -12.72 -8.44
N LEU A 20 -0.61 -11.52 -8.23
CA LEU A 20 -0.95 -10.33 -9.03
C LEU A 20 -0.18 -10.27 -10.37
N ALA A 21 0.76 -11.18 -10.62
CA ALA A 21 1.65 -11.15 -11.78
C ALA A 21 1.44 -12.28 -12.81
N GLN A 22 0.51 -13.22 -12.60
CA GLN A 22 0.35 -14.38 -13.51
C GLN A 22 -1.10 -14.76 -13.80
N ASP A 23 -1.70 -14.12 -14.82
CA ASP A 23 -2.41 -14.70 -15.99
C ASP A 23 -3.11 -13.53 -16.74
N GLY A 24 -2.97 -13.27 -18.05
CA GLY A 24 -2.34 -13.98 -19.14
C GLY A 24 -2.00 -13.03 -20.31
N GLY A 25 -1.20 -13.56 -21.25
CA GLY A 25 -0.47 -12.80 -22.26
C GLY A 25 -1.29 -12.03 -23.31
N GLY A 26 -0.65 -10.96 -23.80
CA GLY A 26 -1.08 -10.20 -24.97
C GLY A 26 -0.88 -8.70 -24.78
N GLY A 27 0.32 -8.21 -25.11
CA GLY A 27 0.69 -6.79 -25.31
C GLY A 27 -0.34 -5.73 -24.89
N GLY A 28 -0.46 -5.50 -23.59
CA GLY A 28 -1.23 -4.43 -22.99
C GLY A 28 -0.65 -4.13 -21.62
N HIS A 29 -0.29 -2.89 -21.36
CA HIS A 29 0.20 -2.43 -20.06
C HIS A 29 -0.84 -2.85 -19.00
N VAL A 30 -0.46 -3.74 -18.06
CA VAL A 30 -1.36 -4.21 -17.00
C VAL A 30 -1.84 -2.98 -16.25
N ARG A 31 -3.10 -2.61 -16.44
CA ARG A 31 -3.69 -1.50 -15.71
C ARG A 31 -3.85 -1.97 -14.28
N VAL A 32 -2.92 -1.57 -13.41
CA VAL A 32 -2.95 -1.89 -11.99
C VAL A 32 -4.30 -1.49 -11.42
N ASP A 33 -5.00 -2.46 -10.83
CA ASP A 33 -6.27 -2.23 -10.18
C ASP A 33 -6.04 -1.77 -8.73
N LEU A 34 -6.40 -0.51 -8.45
CA LEU A 34 -6.31 0.08 -7.11
C LEU A 34 -7.18 -0.68 -6.10
N ALA A 35 -8.30 -1.25 -6.53
CA ALA A 35 -9.16 -2.04 -5.64
C ALA A 35 -8.47 -3.37 -5.27
N GLY A 36 -7.93 -4.09 -6.25
CA GLY A 36 -7.08 -5.26 -6.01
C GLY A 36 -5.91 -4.97 -5.06
N LEU A 37 -5.22 -3.84 -5.24
CA LEU A 37 -4.12 -3.44 -4.34
C LEU A 37 -4.61 -3.17 -2.91
N ALA A 38 -5.74 -2.47 -2.76
CA ALA A 38 -6.34 -2.18 -1.46
C ALA A 38 -6.74 -3.46 -0.72
N HIS A 39 -7.37 -4.41 -1.42
CA HIS A 39 -7.76 -5.70 -0.84
C HIS A 39 -6.54 -6.54 -0.45
N ALA A 40 -5.50 -6.59 -1.29
CA ALA A 40 -4.26 -7.29 -0.96
C ALA A 40 -3.58 -6.70 0.29
N LEU A 41 -3.56 -5.37 0.43
CA LEU A 41 -3.02 -4.70 1.62
C LEU A 41 -3.84 -5.05 2.88
N ARG A 42 -5.17 -5.03 2.79
CA ARG A 42 -6.07 -5.39 3.89
C ARG A 42 -5.89 -6.84 4.33
N ASP A 43 -5.87 -7.77 3.38
CA ASP A 43 -5.71 -9.20 3.67
C ASP A 43 -4.37 -9.48 4.34
N TRP A 44 -3.28 -8.85 3.86
CA TRP A 44 -1.97 -8.95 4.49
C TRP A 44 -1.96 -8.40 5.92
N ALA A 45 -2.57 -7.22 6.13
CA ALA A 45 -2.61 -6.55 7.43
C ALA A 45 -3.40 -7.35 8.47
N LEU A 46 -4.51 -7.99 8.06
CA LEU A 46 -5.34 -8.82 8.93
C LEU A 46 -4.74 -10.21 9.19
N ALA A 47 -3.96 -10.75 8.25
CA ALA A 47 -3.30 -12.04 8.41
C ALA A 47 -2.22 -12.03 9.50
N ASP A 48 -1.50 -10.91 9.65
CA ASP A 48 -0.52 -10.72 10.72
C ASP A 48 -0.51 -9.26 11.23
N PRO A 49 -1.38 -8.92 12.20
CA PRO A 49 -1.45 -7.59 12.79
C PRO A 49 -0.15 -7.16 13.47
N GLN A 50 0.63 -8.09 14.01
CA GLN A 50 1.90 -7.76 14.67
C GLN A 50 2.94 -7.32 13.64
N ARG A 51 3.02 -8.02 12.51
CA ARG A 51 3.86 -7.61 11.39
C ARG A 51 3.42 -6.27 10.82
N TYR A 52 2.11 -6.01 10.71
CA TYR A 52 1.61 -4.69 10.34
C TYR A 52 2.11 -3.59 11.29
N PHE A 53 1.99 -3.78 12.62
CA PHE A 53 2.42 -2.78 13.60
C PHE A 53 3.94 -2.61 13.70
N LEU A 54 4.74 -3.60 13.31
CA LEU A 54 6.19 -3.43 13.18
C LEU A 54 6.58 -2.46 12.06
N VAL A 55 5.74 -2.35 11.02
CA VAL A 55 5.99 -1.47 9.88
C VAL A 55 5.29 -0.11 10.04
N TYR A 56 4.03 -0.11 10.47
CA TYR A 56 3.16 1.08 10.49
C TYR A 56 2.68 1.51 11.88
N GLY A 57 3.14 0.83 12.94
CA GLY A 57 2.77 1.11 14.32
C GLY A 57 3.75 2.05 15.04
N THR A 58 3.74 2.01 16.38
CA THR A 58 4.69 2.79 17.19
C THR A 58 6.12 2.28 16.95
N PRO A 59 7.07 3.16 16.57
CA PRO A 59 8.45 2.75 16.36
C PRO A 59 9.02 2.08 17.62
N VAL A 60 9.53 0.87 17.48
CA VAL A 60 10.17 0.14 18.57
C VAL A 60 11.62 0.65 18.72
N PRO A 61 12.02 1.17 19.89
CA PRO A 61 13.38 1.66 20.08
C PRO A 61 14.43 0.58 19.80
N GLY A 62 15.38 0.86 18.90
CA GLY A 62 16.46 -0.06 18.52
C GLY A 62 16.08 -1.13 17.51
N TYR A 63 14.82 -1.17 17.03
CA TYR A 63 14.40 -2.02 15.93
C TYR A 63 14.60 -1.31 14.59
N HIS A 64 15.31 -1.98 13.68
CA HIS A 64 15.39 -1.58 12.27
C HIS A 64 14.54 -2.54 11.45
N VAL A 65 13.67 -1.99 10.61
CA VAL A 65 12.89 -2.78 9.66
C VAL A 65 13.87 -3.49 8.72
N PRO A 66 13.76 -4.82 8.52
CA PRO A 66 14.61 -5.54 7.57
C PRO A 66 14.50 -4.94 6.17
N ASP A 67 15.62 -4.89 5.45
CA ASP A 67 15.71 -4.26 4.11
C ASP A 67 14.65 -4.82 3.15
N ASP A 68 14.41 -6.13 3.17
CA ASP A 68 13.40 -6.82 2.36
C ASP A 68 11.97 -6.25 2.55
N THR A 69 11.63 -5.78 3.77
CA THR A 69 10.29 -5.19 4.04
C THR A 69 10.21 -3.74 3.54
N THR A 70 11.34 -3.03 3.53
CA THR A 70 11.46 -1.69 2.95
C THR A 70 11.34 -1.74 1.42
N GLU A 71 11.96 -2.75 0.79
CA GLU A 71 11.86 -2.99 -0.66
C GLU A 71 10.42 -3.27 -1.09
N ILE A 72 9.72 -4.18 -0.38
CA ILE A 72 8.29 -4.45 -0.64
C ILE A 72 7.42 -3.20 -0.48
N SER A 73 7.70 -2.37 0.54
CA SER A 73 6.96 -1.12 0.75
C SER A 73 7.19 -0.12 -0.40
N SER A 74 8.41 -0.07 -0.94
CA SER A 74 8.76 0.76 -2.10
C SER A 74 8.10 0.25 -3.39
N GLU A 75 8.05 -1.07 -3.60
CA GLU A 75 7.36 -1.69 -4.73
C GLU A 75 5.85 -1.38 -4.73
N ILE A 76 5.21 -1.45 -3.55
CA ILE A 76 3.79 -1.11 -3.38
C ILE A 76 3.56 0.37 -3.70
N MET A 77 4.44 1.26 -3.20
CA MET A 77 4.33 2.70 -3.48
C MET A 77 4.54 3.02 -4.96
N THR A 78 5.50 2.38 -5.62
CA THR A 78 5.72 2.52 -7.07
C THR A 78 4.50 2.04 -7.86
N THR A 79 3.98 0.85 -7.52
CA THR A 79 2.78 0.27 -8.15
C THR A 79 1.55 1.18 -7.98
N LEU A 80 1.41 1.79 -6.81
CA LEU A 80 0.36 2.77 -6.52
C LEU A 80 0.53 4.04 -7.36
N LEU A 81 1.77 4.54 -7.46
CA LEU A 81 2.09 5.72 -8.27
C LEU A 81 1.81 5.50 -9.77
N ASP A 82 2.16 4.34 -10.31
CA ASP A 82 1.84 3.94 -11.68
C ASP A 82 0.32 3.90 -11.91
N ALA A 83 -0.43 3.26 -11.01
CA ALA A 83 -1.88 3.16 -11.07
C ALA A 83 -2.55 4.54 -11.04
N CYS A 84 -2.06 5.44 -10.17
CA CYS A 84 -2.55 6.81 -10.08
C CYS A 84 -2.16 7.63 -11.33
N ALA A 85 -0.93 7.51 -11.83
CA ALA A 85 -0.49 8.22 -13.03
C ALA A 85 -1.29 7.82 -14.28
N ALA A 86 -1.68 6.54 -14.39
CA ALA A 86 -2.45 6.04 -15.53
C ALA A 86 -3.94 6.45 -15.51
N ARG A 87 -4.45 6.94 -14.37
CA ARG A 87 -5.86 7.27 -14.17
C ARG A 87 -6.08 8.76 -13.98
N THR A 88 -5.20 9.43 -13.23
CA THR A 88 -5.39 10.82 -12.82
C THR A 88 -5.04 11.78 -13.96
N THR A 89 -6.03 12.52 -14.43
CA THR A 89 -5.82 13.71 -15.25
C THR A 89 -5.39 14.89 -14.38
N ASP A 90 -4.85 15.93 -15.00
CA ASP A 90 -4.53 17.16 -14.27
C ASP A 90 -5.79 17.71 -13.60
N GLY A 91 -5.72 17.82 -12.28
CA GLY A 91 -6.77 18.37 -11.44
C GLY A 91 -6.54 19.85 -11.11
N PRO A 92 -7.47 20.48 -10.38
CA PRO A 92 -7.30 21.86 -9.96
C PRO A 92 -6.04 22.02 -9.12
N THR A 93 -5.30 23.11 -9.38
CA THR A 93 -4.14 23.47 -8.57
C THR A 93 -4.58 23.84 -7.16
N THR A 94 -4.15 23.06 -6.18
CA THR A 94 -4.29 23.32 -4.75
C THR A 94 -2.94 23.71 -4.15
N PRO A 95 -2.90 24.34 -2.96
CA PRO A 95 -1.64 24.60 -2.27
C PRO A 95 -0.78 23.35 -2.07
N PHE A 96 -1.41 22.18 -1.86
CA PHE A 96 -0.71 20.92 -1.70
C PHE A 96 -0.13 20.38 -3.01
N THR A 97 -0.88 20.43 -4.11
CA THR A 97 -0.34 19.99 -5.42
C THR A 97 0.79 20.91 -5.88
N THR A 98 0.73 22.22 -5.60
CA THR A 98 1.86 23.14 -5.85
C THR A 98 3.07 22.78 -5.00
N HIS A 99 2.87 22.42 -3.73
CA HIS A 99 3.97 21.96 -2.88
C HIS A 99 4.68 20.72 -3.44
N LEU A 100 3.90 19.76 -3.97
CA LEU A 100 4.40 18.52 -4.57
C LEU A 100 5.21 18.73 -5.86
N GLU A 101 5.14 19.89 -6.51
CA GLU A 101 6.00 20.21 -7.66
C GLU A 101 7.49 20.23 -7.26
N GLY A 102 7.80 20.67 -6.04
CA GLY A 102 9.17 20.78 -5.52
C GLY A 102 9.53 19.80 -4.40
N HIS A 103 8.57 19.02 -3.88
CA HIS A 103 8.76 18.17 -2.70
C HIS A 103 8.31 16.73 -2.96
N ARG A 104 8.98 16.09 -3.93
CA ARG A 104 8.63 14.76 -4.45
C ARG A 104 9.80 13.78 -4.51
N ASP A 105 10.87 14.03 -3.76
CA ASP A 105 12.07 13.16 -3.72
C ASP A 105 11.72 11.72 -3.30
N TRP A 106 10.70 11.56 -2.44
CA TRP A 106 10.16 10.27 -2.02
C TRP A 106 9.53 9.46 -3.16
N ALA A 107 9.20 10.10 -4.29
CA ALA A 107 8.72 9.42 -5.48
C ALA A 107 9.87 8.97 -6.40
N GLU A 108 11.13 9.11 -5.98
CA GLU A 108 12.32 8.58 -6.66
C GLU A 108 12.42 8.90 -8.16
N GLY A 109 11.97 10.11 -8.55
CA GLY A 109 11.98 10.55 -9.94
C GLY A 109 10.84 10.02 -10.82
N HIS A 110 9.85 9.32 -10.24
CA HIS A 110 8.66 8.83 -10.93
C HIS A 110 7.97 9.95 -11.73
N PRO A 111 7.46 9.73 -12.96
CA PRO A 111 6.96 10.80 -13.84
C PRO A 111 5.54 11.32 -13.52
N ALA A 112 4.89 10.81 -12.48
CA ALA A 112 3.53 11.19 -12.08
C ALA A 112 3.32 12.71 -11.96
N SER A 113 2.14 13.21 -12.36
CA SER A 113 1.77 14.60 -12.11
C SER A 113 1.58 14.86 -10.61
N PRO A 114 1.68 16.11 -10.11
CA PRO A 114 1.37 16.43 -8.72
C PRO A 114 -0.04 16.00 -8.27
N ALA A 115 -1.00 15.98 -9.20
CA ALA A 115 -2.35 15.46 -8.94
C ALA A 115 -2.33 13.94 -8.69
N ALA A 116 -1.58 13.18 -9.49
CA ALA A 116 -1.41 11.74 -9.29
C ALA A 116 -0.65 11.43 -7.98
N LEU A 117 0.37 12.22 -7.63
CA LEU A 117 1.07 12.10 -6.34
C LEU A 117 0.12 12.35 -5.16
N ARG A 118 -0.70 13.41 -5.23
CA ARG A 118 -1.73 13.67 -4.21
C ARG A 118 -2.70 12.51 -4.09
N GLN A 119 -3.11 11.92 -5.22
CA GLN A 119 -4.04 10.79 -5.23
C GLN A 119 -3.44 9.56 -4.56
N ALA A 120 -2.18 9.23 -4.87
CA ALA A 120 -1.46 8.14 -4.23
C ALA A 120 -1.33 8.35 -2.72
N LEU A 121 -0.98 9.57 -2.28
CA LEU A 121 -0.93 9.90 -0.85
C LEU A 121 -2.29 9.81 -0.16
N ALA A 122 -3.37 10.26 -0.83
CA ALA A 122 -4.73 10.13 -0.31
C ALA A 122 -5.14 8.67 -0.16
N PHE A 123 -4.87 7.83 -1.17
CA PHE A 123 -5.09 6.38 -1.11
C PHE A 123 -4.33 5.77 0.06
N TRP A 124 -3.02 6.03 0.15
CA TRP A 124 -2.15 5.46 1.18
C TRP A 124 -2.62 5.83 2.60
N THR A 125 -2.87 7.11 2.84
CA THR A 125 -3.21 7.61 4.17
C THR A 125 -4.59 7.17 4.64
N ARG A 126 -5.60 7.14 3.76
CA ARG A 126 -6.96 6.71 4.12
C ARG A 126 -6.99 5.22 4.46
N LEU A 127 -6.40 4.37 3.62
CA LEU A 127 -6.41 2.92 3.86
C LEU A 127 -5.59 2.53 5.09
N HIS A 128 -4.38 3.06 5.25
CA HIS A 128 -3.61 2.81 6.46
C HIS A 128 -4.30 3.37 7.72
N GLY A 129 -4.98 4.53 7.62
CA GLY A 129 -5.77 5.06 8.72
C GLY A 129 -6.87 4.10 9.18
N ALA A 130 -7.69 3.62 8.24
CA ALA A 130 -8.76 2.67 8.52
C ALA A 130 -8.21 1.35 9.10
N LEU A 131 -7.17 0.77 8.48
CA LEU A 131 -6.56 -0.48 8.95
C LEU A 131 -5.92 -0.32 10.33
N SER A 132 -5.22 0.78 10.58
CA SER A 132 -4.57 0.99 11.88
C SER A 132 -5.60 1.12 13.01
N LEU A 133 -6.72 1.82 12.76
CA LEU A 133 -7.82 1.93 13.71
C LEU A 133 -8.50 0.59 13.97
N GLU A 134 -8.75 -0.18 12.91
CA GLU A 134 -9.33 -1.53 13.01
C GLU A 134 -8.44 -2.47 13.81
N LEU A 135 -7.17 -2.59 13.43
CA LEU A 135 -6.20 -3.49 14.05
C LEU A 135 -5.91 -3.12 15.50
N ALA A 136 -5.96 -1.83 15.83
CA ALA A 136 -5.80 -1.35 17.21
C ALA A 136 -7.08 -1.55 18.06
N GLY A 137 -8.18 -2.04 17.46
CA GLY A 137 -9.44 -2.30 18.15
C GLY A 137 -10.25 -1.04 18.43
N HIS A 138 -9.96 0.09 17.76
CA HIS A 138 -10.69 1.34 18.00
C HIS A 138 -12.16 1.30 17.53
N PHE A 139 -12.52 0.34 16.67
CA PHE A 139 -13.92 0.11 16.27
C PHE A 139 -14.68 -0.84 17.22
N ALA A 140 -14.01 -1.42 18.22
CA ALA A 140 -14.66 -2.31 19.16
C ALA A 140 -15.77 -1.57 19.93
N GLY A 141 -17.00 -2.10 19.85
CA GLY A 141 -18.18 -1.52 20.51
C GLY A 141 -18.91 -0.45 19.71
N MET A 142 -18.52 -0.17 18.47
CA MET A 142 -19.21 0.81 17.60
C MET A 142 -20.35 0.22 16.76
N ASP A 143 -20.56 -1.10 16.78
CA ASP A 143 -21.57 -1.81 15.96
C ASP A 143 -21.49 -1.47 14.45
N LEU A 144 -20.26 -1.41 13.93
CA LEU A 144 -19.96 -1.20 12.52
C LEU A 144 -19.18 -2.38 11.94
N ASP A 145 -19.28 -2.58 10.62
CA ASP A 145 -18.44 -3.51 9.87
C ASP A 145 -17.21 -2.77 9.31
N PRO A 146 -15.99 -3.03 9.82
CA PRO A 146 -14.78 -2.35 9.36
C PRO A 146 -14.48 -2.61 7.88
N ALA A 147 -14.90 -3.75 7.33
CA ALA A 147 -14.71 -4.05 5.91
C ALA A 147 -15.57 -3.15 5.03
N LEU A 148 -16.80 -2.82 5.45
CA LEU A 148 -17.66 -1.87 4.75
C LEU A 148 -17.12 -0.45 4.83
N LEU A 149 -16.57 -0.04 5.97
CA LEU A 149 -15.89 1.25 6.09
C LEU A 149 -14.67 1.32 5.17
N PHE A 150 -13.85 0.28 5.15
CA PHE A 150 -12.68 0.21 4.27
C PHE A 150 -13.06 0.32 2.79
N ALA A 151 -14.12 -0.39 2.37
CA ALA A 151 -14.63 -0.31 1.00
C ALA A 151 -15.17 1.10 0.68
N ALA A 152 -15.91 1.72 1.60
CA ALA A 152 -16.40 3.08 1.42
C ALA A 152 -15.26 4.11 1.30
N GLU A 153 -14.20 3.99 2.12
CA GLU A 153 -13.02 4.86 2.01
C GLU A 153 -12.30 4.70 0.66
N LEU A 154 -12.26 3.48 0.12
CA LEU A 154 -11.70 3.20 -1.20
C LEU A 154 -12.56 3.81 -2.32
N ASP A 155 -13.88 3.68 -2.24
CA ASP A 155 -14.83 4.22 -3.22
C ASP A 155 -14.84 5.76 -3.22
N ASP A 156 -14.68 6.38 -2.05
CA ASP A 156 -14.62 7.83 -1.87
C ASP A 156 -13.26 8.45 -2.25
N LEU A 157 -12.27 7.64 -2.64
CA LEU A 157 -11.01 8.19 -3.11
C LEU A 157 -11.26 8.97 -4.40
N PRO A 158 -10.70 10.19 -4.52
CA PRO A 158 -11.01 11.08 -5.63
C PRO A 158 -10.74 10.37 -6.96
N THR A 159 -11.79 10.02 -7.69
CA THR A 159 -11.60 9.66 -9.09
C THR A 159 -11.42 10.98 -9.85
N PRO A 160 -10.65 10.98 -10.95
CA PRO A 160 -10.36 12.18 -11.73
C PRO A 160 -11.60 12.93 -12.25
N ASP A 161 -12.80 12.34 -12.17
CA ASP A 161 -14.06 12.91 -12.62
C ASP A 161 -15.04 13.15 -11.45
N ALA A 162 -14.77 14.16 -10.63
CA ALA A 162 -15.77 14.75 -9.71
C ALA A 162 -15.58 16.27 -9.58
#